data_AF-A0A834XPS5-F1
#
_entry.id   AF-A0A834XPS5-F1
#
_cell.length_a   1.000
_cell.length_b   1.000
_cell.length_c   1.000
_cell.angle_alpha   90.00
_cell.angle_beta   90.00
_cell.angle_gamma   90.00
#
_symmetry.space_group_name_H-M   'P 1'
#
loop_
_entity.id
_entity.type
_entity.pdbx_description
1 polymer ?
#
loop_
_entity_poly.entity_id
_entity_poly.type
_entity_poly.pdbx_seq_one_letter_code
_entity_poly.pdbx_strand_id
1 'polypeptide(L)'
;MFELLRQGLSTSRRPLFYWLTAVFNSVSKKRIKEVGPDIACAEWLLRNGASVKWKNSTNYSNDYNSLVANVDMTKKIQGVDATDSGISHDGFPHFENCKFIEDMKLVNCVYIGDNALDHLDLLESSLKNLEISNCGNVTDKGLGSLKKLSNLKILKLSKLQAIQDLKMAQNNLTKSLPNCQIIIE
;
A
#
# COMPACT_ATOMS: atom_id res chain seq x y z
N MET A 1 -0.82 -30.55 36.75
CA MET A 1 0.30 -29.84 36.09
C MET A 1 0.70 -30.51 34.75
N PHE A 2 -0.23 -31.09 33.99
CA PHE A 2 0.06 -31.68 32.66
C PHE A 2 -1.13 -31.58 31.68
N GLU A 3 -1.97 -30.56 31.82
CA GLU A 3 -3.15 -30.35 30.95
C GLU A 3 -3.24 -28.93 30.36
N LEU A 4 -2.14 -28.15 30.41
CA LEU A 4 -2.12 -26.75 29.92
C LEU A 4 -1.14 -26.50 28.76
N LEU A 5 -0.64 -27.54 28.07
CA LEU A 5 0.34 -27.40 26.97
C LEU A 5 -0.11 -28.04 25.64
N ARG A 6 -1.42 -28.06 25.36
CA ARG A 6 -1.95 -28.43 24.05
C ARG A 6 -3.06 -27.49 23.60
N GLN A 7 -2.73 -26.21 23.45
CA GLN A 7 -3.50 -25.33 22.57
C GLN A 7 -2.61 -24.93 21.39
N GLY A 8 -2.67 -25.79 20.35
CA GLY A 8 -2.60 -25.43 18.95
C GLY A 8 -1.45 -24.57 18.44
N LEU A 9 -0.23 -25.12 18.38
CA LEU A 9 0.67 -24.74 17.28
C LEU A 9 0.13 -25.41 16.00
N SER A 10 -0.84 -24.75 15.37
CA SER A 10 -1.21 -25.04 13.98
C SER A 10 0.04 -24.80 13.13
N THR A 11 0.74 -25.87 12.76
CA THR A 11 1.77 -25.82 11.72
C THR A 11 1.07 -25.69 10.38
N SER A 12 0.48 -24.52 10.12
CA SER A 12 -0.12 -24.18 8.84
C SER A 12 0.97 -24.28 7.77
N ARG A 13 0.83 -25.24 6.86
CA ARG A 13 1.74 -25.38 5.72
C ARG A 13 1.61 -24.13 4.86
N ARG A 14 2.70 -23.37 4.73
CA ARG A 14 2.77 -22.21 3.86
C ARG A 14 2.96 -22.67 2.41
N PRO A 15 1.98 -22.48 1.52
CA PRO A 15 2.09 -22.96 0.13
C PRO A 15 3.15 -22.17 -0.64
N LEU A 16 3.56 -22.67 -1.81
CA LEU A 16 4.56 -22.01 -2.66
C LEU A 16 4.25 -20.53 -2.93
N PHE A 17 3.00 -20.23 -3.28
CA PHE A 17 2.57 -18.86 -3.61
C PHE A 17 2.64 -17.91 -2.41
N TYR A 18 2.52 -18.41 -1.18
CA TYR A 18 2.76 -17.58 0.00
C TYR A 18 4.21 -17.08 0.03
N TRP A 19 5.17 -17.99 -0.18
CA TRP A 19 6.59 -17.63 -0.21
C TRP A 19 6.94 -16.75 -1.41
N LEU A 20 6.31 -16.99 -2.56
CA LEU A 20 6.50 -16.15 -3.74
C LEU A 20 6.06 -14.70 -3.46
N THR A 21 4.86 -14.50 -2.91
CA THR A 21 4.37 -13.18 -2.52
C THR A 21 5.29 -12.53 -1.48
N ALA A 22 5.72 -13.29 -0.46
CA ALA A 22 6.61 -12.78 0.58
C ALA A 22 7.97 -12.32 0.02
N VAL A 23 8.57 -13.10 -0.89
CA VAL A 23 9.87 -12.74 -1.50
C VAL A 23 9.73 -11.52 -2.40
N PHE A 24 8.68 -11.45 -3.22
CA PHE A 24 8.46 -10.30 -4.11
C PHE A 24 8.18 -9.00 -3.34
N ASN A 25 7.60 -9.09 -2.15
CA ASN A 25 7.35 -7.95 -1.27
C ASN A 25 8.47 -7.67 -0.27
N SER A 26 9.46 -8.56 -0.14
CA SER A 26 10.54 -8.39 0.84
C SER A 26 11.34 -7.11 0.64
N VAL A 27 11.69 -6.47 1.76
CA VAL A 27 12.42 -5.20 1.80
C VAL A 27 13.92 -5.45 1.90
N SER A 28 14.69 -4.94 0.93
CA SER A 28 16.15 -5.02 0.96
C SER A 28 16.76 -3.72 1.45
N LYS A 29 17.15 -3.66 2.73
CA LYS A 29 17.87 -2.51 3.31
C LYS A 29 19.20 -2.23 2.60
N LYS A 30 19.85 -3.27 2.06
CA LYS A 30 21.06 -3.13 1.24
C LYS A 30 20.72 -2.38 -0.05
N ARG A 31 19.66 -2.79 -0.76
CA ARG A 31 19.25 -2.15 -2.01
C ARG A 31 18.83 -0.70 -1.80
N ILE A 32 18.08 -0.40 -0.74
CA ILE A 32 17.71 0.97 -0.38
C ILE A 32 18.95 1.86 -0.19
N LYS A 33 20.02 1.35 0.42
CA LYS A 33 21.29 2.08 0.58
C LYS A 33 22.02 2.30 -0.75
N GLU A 34 21.90 1.37 -1.70
CA GLU A 34 22.57 1.44 -3.00
C GLU A 34 21.91 2.40 -3.98
N VAL A 35 20.57 2.41 -4.06
CA VAL A 35 19.83 3.17 -5.09
C VAL A 35 18.92 4.25 -4.52
N GLY A 36 18.85 4.38 -3.21
CA GLY A 36 17.93 5.28 -2.53
C GLY A 36 16.51 4.71 -2.37
N PRO A 37 15.68 5.37 -1.53
CA PRO A 37 14.35 4.87 -1.18
C PRO A 37 13.39 4.85 -2.38
N ASP A 38 13.31 5.93 -3.15
CA ASP A 38 12.38 6.03 -4.28
C ASP A 38 12.64 4.97 -5.36
N ILE A 39 13.91 4.71 -5.70
CA ILE A 39 14.23 3.69 -6.71
C ILE A 39 13.96 2.29 -6.19
N ALA A 40 14.36 1.97 -4.96
CA ALA A 40 14.07 0.66 -4.37
C ALA A 40 12.55 0.43 -4.21
N CYS A 41 11.79 1.47 -3.87
CA CYS A 41 10.33 1.44 -3.81
C CYS A 41 9.72 1.22 -5.20
N ALA A 42 10.22 1.91 -6.23
CA ALA A 42 9.75 1.70 -7.60
C ALA A 42 10.07 0.27 -8.08
N GLU A 43 11.29 -0.24 -7.85
CA GLU A 43 11.63 -1.63 -8.17
C GLU A 43 10.64 -2.62 -7.53
N TRP A 44 10.23 -2.37 -6.27
CA TRP A 44 9.22 -3.17 -5.58
C TRP A 44 7.83 -3.08 -6.19
N LEU A 45 7.37 -1.86 -6.47
CA LEU A 45 6.06 -1.64 -7.08
C LEU A 45 6.00 -2.33 -8.46
N LEU A 46 6.98 -2.06 -9.32
CA LEU A 46 6.99 -2.54 -10.70
C LEU A 46 7.11 -4.06 -10.79
N ARG A 47 7.96 -4.70 -9.98
CA ARG A 47 8.08 -6.17 -9.99
C ARG A 47 6.82 -6.89 -9.47
N ASN A 48 5.96 -6.18 -8.74
CA ASN A 48 4.65 -6.67 -8.28
C ASN A 48 3.50 -6.25 -9.21
N GLY A 49 3.79 -5.70 -10.39
CA GLY A 49 2.77 -5.34 -11.38
C GLY A 49 2.11 -3.98 -11.17
N ALA A 50 2.61 -3.15 -10.25
CA ALA A 50 2.18 -1.77 -10.12
C ALA A 50 2.92 -0.85 -11.10
N SER A 51 2.39 0.37 -11.27
CA SER A 51 3.01 1.45 -12.05
C SER A 51 3.36 2.62 -11.15
N VAL A 52 4.39 3.37 -11.53
CA VAL A 52 4.77 4.62 -10.85
C VAL A 52 4.72 5.81 -11.79
N LYS A 53 4.32 6.97 -11.26
CA LYS A 53 4.46 8.27 -11.90
C LYS A 53 5.58 9.02 -11.19
N TRP A 54 6.62 9.38 -11.93
CA TRP A 54 7.71 10.19 -11.41
C TRP A 54 7.29 11.65 -11.27
N LYS A 55 7.89 12.37 -10.31
CA LYS A 55 7.72 13.82 -10.18
C LYS A 55 8.07 14.52 -11.50
N ASN A 56 7.23 15.47 -11.92
CA ASN A 56 7.33 16.18 -13.20
C ASN A 56 7.09 15.31 -14.46
N SER A 57 6.65 14.06 -14.31
CA SER A 57 6.15 13.24 -15.41
C SER A 57 4.63 13.35 -15.51
N THR A 58 4.11 13.31 -16.73
CA THR A 58 2.66 13.22 -16.99
C THR A 58 2.15 11.78 -16.94
N ASN A 59 2.98 10.82 -17.31
CA ASN A 59 2.59 9.43 -17.51
C ASN A 59 3.09 8.52 -16.39
N TYR A 60 2.30 7.48 -16.12
CA TYR A 60 2.72 6.32 -15.35
C TYR A 60 3.60 5.40 -16.21
N SER A 61 4.51 4.68 -15.55
CA SER A 61 5.37 3.68 -16.16
C SER A 61 5.41 2.41 -15.30
N ASN A 62 5.36 1.26 -15.95
CA ASN A 62 5.48 -0.07 -15.36
C ASN A 62 6.70 -0.84 -15.90
N ASP A 63 7.61 -0.16 -16.61
CA ASP A 63 8.76 -0.81 -17.23
C ASP A 63 9.90 -1.04 -16.22
N TYR A 64 9.87 -2.22 -15.60
CA TYR A 64 10.86 -2.64 -14.62
C TYR A 64 12.27 -2.73 -15.24
N ASN A 65 12.38 -3.26 -16.46
CA ASN A 65 13.66 -3.51 -17.10
C ASN A 65 14.39 -2.20 -17.42
N SER A 66 13.65 -1.20 -17.93
CA SER A 66 14.22 0.12 -18.17
C SER A 66 14.66 0.83 -16.89
N LEU A 67 13.91 0.66 -15.79
CA LEU A 67 14.25 1.22 -14.49
C LEU A 67 15.60 0.68 -13.98
N VAL A 68 15.79 -0.64 -14.00
CA VAL A 68 17.02 -1.26 -13.46
C VAL A 68 18.22 -1.10 -14.39
N ALA A 69 18.00 -0.97 -15.70
CA ALA A 69 19.07 -0.72 -16.66
C ALA A 69 19.63 0.71 -16.56
N ASN A 70 18.78 1.69 -16.23
CA ASN A 70 19.14 3.11 -16.21
C ASN A 70 18.72 3.77 -14.90
N VAL A 71 19.41 3.39 -13.81
CA VAL A 71 19.12 3.90 -12.48
C VAL A 71 19.46 5.40 -12.38
N ASP A 72 18.44 6.22 -12.12
CA ASP A 72 18.58 7.64 -11.82
C ASP A 72 18.06 7.92 -10.41
N MET A 73 18.97 7.98 -9.44
CA MET A 73 18.66 8.16 -8.01
C MET A 73 18.03 9.53 -7.70
N THR A 74 18.02 10.48 -8.65
CA THR A 74 17.38 11.78 -8.48
C THR A 74 15.88 11.72 -8.62
N LYS A 75 15.35 10.68 -9.30
CA LYS A 75 13.91 10.49 -9.47
C LYS A 75 13.20 10.33 -8.14
N LYS A 76 12.01 10.92 -8.06
CA LYS A 76 11.10 10.86 -6.92
C LYS A 76 9.75 10.36 -7.36
N ILE A 77 9.18 9.41 -6.63
CA ILE A 77 7.83 8.89 -6.92
C ILE A 77 6.83 9.98 -6.51
N GLN A 78 5.88 10.29 -7.39
CA GLN A 78 4.76 11.18 -7.11
C GLN A 78 3.43 10.44 -7.09
N GLY A 79 3.25 9.45 -7.97
CA GLY A 79 2.03 8.64 -8.03
C GLY A 79 2.32 7.15 -8.04
N VAL A 80 1.44 6.38 -7.42
CA VAL A 80 1.44 4.92 -7.42
C VAL A 80 0.09 4.43 -7.94
N ASP A 81 0.12 3.63 -9.01
CA ASP A 81 -1.07 2.90 -9.48
C ASP A 81 -0.83 1.40 -9.28
N ALA A 82 -1.45 0.84 -8.26
CA ALA A 82 -1.30 -0.56 -7.88
C ALA A 82 -2.48 -1.43 -8.37
N THR A 83 -3.22 -0.97 -9.38
CA THR A 83 -4.33 -1.74 -9.97
C THR A 83 -3.88 -3.14 -10.39
N ASP A 84 -4.60 -4.17 -9.93
CA ASP A 84 -4.33 -5.59 -10.19
C ASP A 84 -2.93 -6.07 -9.74
N SER A 85 -2.29 -5.35 -8.81
CA SER A 85 -0.93 -5.68 -8.37
C SER A 85 -0.87 -6.71 -7.24
N GLY A 86 0.27 -7.40 -7.16
CA GLY A 86 0.60 -8.40 -6.14
C GLY A 86 1.25 -7.83 -4.87
N ILE A 87 1.12 -6.52 -4.61
CA ILE A 87 1.74 -5.90 -3.43
C ILE A 87 1.06 -6.35 -2.14
N SER A 88 1.84 -6.53 -1.07
CA SER A 88 1.36 -6.86 0.28
C SER A 88 1.92 -5.88 1.31
N HIS A 89 1.33 -5.89 2.51
CA HIS A 89 1.80 -5.10 3.65
C HIS A 89 3.29 -5.34 4.00
N ASP A 90 3.86 -6.50 3.68
CA ASP A 90 5.29 -6.81 3.90
C ASP A 90 6.22 -5.89 3.11
N GLY A 91 5.73 -5.35 1.98
CA GLY A 91 6.49 -4.44 1.11
C GLY A 91 6.29 -2.97 1.42
N PHE A 92 5.28 -2.60 2.20
CA PHE A 92 4.98 -1.19 2.52
C PHE A 92 6.13 -0.45 3.24
N PRO A 93 7.05 -1.08 3.99
CA PRO A 93 8.23 -0.38 4.49
C PRO A 93 9.12 0.22 3.39
N HIS A 94 9.00 -0.15 2.11
CA HIS A 94 9.67 0.57 1.02
C HIS A 94 9.19 2.03 0.87
N PHE A 95 7.98 2.36 1.34
CA PHE A 95 7.48 3.74 1.35
C PHE A 95 8.24 4.64 2.34
N GLU A 96 8.99 4.06 3.28
CA GLU A 96 9.80 4.82 4.23
C GLU A 96 10.77 5.74 3.47
N ASN A 97 10.74 7.05 3.79
CA ASN A 97 11.51 8.11 3.14
C ASN A 97 11.13 8.43 1.67
N CYS A 98 10.02 7.90 1.14
CA CYS A 98 9.45 8.34 -0.15
C CYS A 98 8.62 9.63 0.04
N LYS A 99 9.29 10.77 0.18
CA LYS A 99 8.69 12.03 0.68
C LYS A 99 7.75 12.77 -0.29
N PHE A 100 7.54 12.27 -1.50
CA PHE A 100 6.83 12.98 -2.57
C PHE A 100 5.63 12.23 -3.15
N ILE A 101 5.25 11.08 -2.57
CA ILE A 101 4.09 10.33 -3.04
C ILE A 101 2.81 11.08 -2.63
N GLU A 102 2.09 11.59 -3.61
CA GLU A 102 0.86 12.38 -3.45
C GLU A 102 -0.38 11.62 -3.89
N ASP A 103 -0.27 10.74 -4.89
CA ASP A 103 -1.38 9.96 -5.46
C ASP A 103 -1.15 8.46 -5.25
N MET A 104 -2.14 7.74 -4.76
CA MET A 104 -2.09 6.27 -4.64
C MET A 104 -3.44 5.63 -5.01
N LYS A 105 -3.38 4.60 -5.85
CA LYS A 105 -4.52 3.73 -6.15
C LYS A 105 -4.23 2.31 -5.71
N LEU A 106 -5.10 1.76 -4.89
CA LEU A 106 -5.12 0.37 -4.44
C LEU A 106 -6.41 -0.27 -4.97
N VAL A 107 -6.36 -0.74 -6.22
CA VAL A 107 -7.53 -1.29 -6.93
C VAL A 107 -7.30 -2.77 -7.19
N ASN A 108 -8.27 -3.62 -6.84
CA ASN A 108 -8.19 -5.07 -7.02
C ASN A 108 -6.95 -5.74 -6.37
N CYS A 109 -6.39 -5.13 -5.31
CA CYS A 109 -5.19 -5.65 -4.64
C CYS A 109 -5.57 -6.75 -3.63
N VAL A 110 -5.48 -8.02 -4.03
CA VAL A 110 -5.99 -9.15 -3.21
C VAL A 110 -5.21 -9.40 -1.91
N TYR A 111 -3.97 -8.93 -1.80
CA TYR A 111 -3.12 -9.08 -0.60
C TYR A 111 -3.13 -7.84 0.31
N ILE A 112 -3.96 -6.84 0.01
CA ILE A 112 -4.14 -5.64 0.81
C ILE A 112 -5.28 -5.83 1.81
N GLY A 113 -5.00 -5.50 3.06
CA GLY A 113 -5.94 -5.50 4.17
C GLY A 113 -5.51 -4.50 5.25
N ASP A 114 -6.09 -4.60 6.44
CA ASP A 114 -5.91 -3.59 7.51
C ASP A 114 -4.44 -3.26 7.83
N ASN A 115 -3.56 -4.26 7.88
CA ASN A 115 -2.14 -4.06 8.16
C ASN A 115 -1.45 -3.19 7.10
N ALA A 116 -1.87 -3.30 5.83
CA ALA A 116 -1.32 -2.46 4.77
C ALA A 116 -1.77 -1.01 4.94
N LEU A 117 -3.05 -0.79 5.28
CA LEU A 117 -3.57 0.56 5.52
C LEU A 117 -2.97 1.21 6.77
N ASP A 118 -2.59 0.44 7.78
CA ASP A 118 -1.91 0.97 8.96
C ASP A 118 -0.54 1.55 8.63
N HIS A 119 0.21 0.92 7.71
CA HIS A 119 1.52 1.37 7.22
C HIS A 119 1.47 2.58 6.28
N LEU A 120 0.28 3.04 5.85
CA LEU A 120 0.20 4.25 5.02
C LEU A 120 0.61 5.50 5.80
N ASP A 121 0.71 5.44 7.13
CA ASP A 121 1.27 6.51 7.96
C ASP A 121 2.71 6.88 7.59
N LEU A 122 3.48 5.98 6.97
CA LEU A 122 4.77 6.28 6.35
C LEU A 122 4.69 7.40 5.29
N LEU A 123 3.50 7.67 4.76
CA LEU A 123 3.20 8.71 3.78
C LEU A 123 2.33 9.85 4.35
N GLU A 124 2.17 9.95 5.67
CA GLU A 124 1.35 10.96 6.36
C GLU A 124 1.66 12.39 5.87
N SER A 125 2.93 12.70 5.64
CA SER A 125 3.37 14.04 5.25
C SER A 125 3.12 14.39 3.78
N SER A 126 2.83 13.42 2.91
CA SER A 126 2.81 13.63 1.46
C SER A 126 1.54 13.17 0.75
N LEU A 127 0.87 12.11 1.23
CA LEU A 127 -0.25 11.51 0.52
C LEU A 127 -1.48 12.42 0.55
N LYS A 128 -2.03 12.72 -0.64
CA LYS A 128 -3.15 13.65 -0.86
C LYS A 128 -4.37 12.95 -1.43
N ASN A 129 -4.17 12.03 -2.36
CA ASN A 129 -5.24 11.33 -3.05
C ASN A 129 -5.05 9.82 -2.88
N LEU A 130 -6.06 9.17 -2.30
CA LEU A 130 -6.07 7.72 -2.09
C LEU A 130 -7.36 7.13 -2.65
N GLU A 131 -7.22 6.10 -3.47
CA GLU A 131 -8.31 5.25 -3.91
C GLU A 131 -8.11 3.84 -3.38
N ILE A 132 -9.14 3.28 -2.75
CA ILE A 132 -9.16 1.89 -2.29
C ILE A 132 -10.44 1.25 -2.85
N SER A 133 -10.25 0.40 -3.85
CA SER A 133 -11.36 -0.22 -4.59
C SER A 133 -11.18 -1.73 -4.68
N ASN A 134 -12.23 -2.48 -4.37
CA ASN A 134 -12.26 -3.94 -4.50
C ASN A 134 -11.09 -4.67 -3.76
N CYS A 135 -10.67 -4.14 -2.62
CA CYS A 135 -9.69 -4.78 -1.74
C CYS A 135 -10.43 -5.57 -0.64
N GLY A 136 -10.67 -6.87 -0.88
CA GLY A 136 -11.60 -7.68 -0.09
C GLY A 136 -11.22 -7.92 1.39
N ASN A 137 -9.95 -7.74 1.76
CA ASN A 137 -9.48 -7.95 3.13
C ASN A 137 -9.42 -6.65 3.96
N VAL A 138 -9.89 -5.52 3.41
CA VAL A 138 -9.98 -4.25 4.13
C VAL A 138 -11.28 -4.20 4.92
N THR A 139 -11.18 -3.95 6.22
CA THR A 139 -12.31 -3.83 7.14
C THR A 139 -12.46 -2.41 7.68
N ASP A 140 -13.49 -2.17 8.49
CA ASP A 140 -13.67 -0.92 9.23
C ASP A 140 -12.43 -0.54 10.08
N LYS A 141 -11.70 -1.52 10.60
CA LYS A 141 -10.46 -1.28 11.37
C LYS A 141 -9.38 -0.67 10.47
N GLY A 142 -9.17 -1.23 9.28
CA GLY A 142 -8.22 -0.72 8.30
C GLY A 142 -8.58 0.68 7.82
N LEU A 143 -9.86 0.95 7.54
CA LEU A 143 -10.28 2.32 7.23
C LEU A 143 -10.02 3.27 8.40
N GLY A 144 -10.26 2.83 9.64
CA GLY A 144 -10.00 3.63 10.84
C GLY A 144 -8.55 4.07 11.03
N SER A 145 -7.56 3.37 10.45
CA SER A 145 -6.15 3.80 10.52
C SER A 145 -5.85 5.00 9.62
N LEU A 146 -6.64 5.23 8.57
CA LEU A 146 -6.46 6.32 7.61
C LEU A 146 -6.55 7.71 8.25
N LYS A 147 -7.10 7.83 9.47
CA LYS A 147 -7.08 9.08 10.25
C LYS A 147 -5.68 9.65 10.49
N LYS A 148 -4.63 8.82 10.39
CA LYS A 148 -3.22 9.26 10.48
C LYS A 148 -2.81 10.10 9.26
N LEU A 149 -3.52 10.02 8.13
CA LEU A 149 -3.21 10.72 6.89
C LEU A 149 -3.77 12.15 6.91
N SER A 150 -3.25 13.01 7.78
CA SER A 150 -3.80 14.36 8.02
C SER A 150 -3.79 15.28 6.78
N ASN A 151 -2.93 14.97 5.80
CA ASN A 151 -2.83 15.72 4.54
C ASN A 151 -3.75 15.22 3.43
N LEU A 152 -4.48 14.12 3.65
CA LEU A 152 -5.37 13.54 2.66
C LEU A 152 -6.48 14.53 2.29
N LYS A 153 -6.69 14.70 0.98
CA LYS A 153 -7.67 15.62 0.39
C LYS A 153 -8.81 14.89 -0.28
N ILE A 154 -8.52 13.74 -0.89
CA ILE A 154 -9.52 12.92 -1.57
C ILE A 154 -9.30 11.46 -1.15
N LEU A 155 -10.35 10.84 -0.64
CA LEU A 155 -10.42 9.41 -0.38
C LEU A 155 -11.59 8.83 -1.17
N LYS A 156 -11.30 7.92 -2.09
CA LYS A 156 -12.30 7.17 -2.85
C LYS A 156 -12.36 5.74 -2.34
N LEU A 157 -13.57 5.27 -2.04
CA LEU A 157 -13.83 3.92 -1.54
C LEU A 157 -14.90 3.26 -2.41
N SER A 158 -14.62 2.06 -2.92
CA SER A 158 -15.61 1.31 -3.69
C SER A 158 -15.46 -0.21 -3.50
N LYS A 159 -16.59 -0.93 -3.50
CA LYS A 159 -16.62 -2.41 -3.52
C LYS A 159 -15.78 -3.09 -2.43
N LEU A 160 -15.79 -2.57 -1.20
CA LEU A 160 -15.08 -3.15 -0.06
C LEU A 160 -15.97 -4.18 0.67
N GLN A 161 -15.86 -5.44 0.27
CA GLN A 161 -16.79 -6.52 0.66
C GLN A 161 -16.81 -6.85 2.16
N ALA A 162 -15.71 -6.64 2.87
CA ALA A 162 -15.60 -6.92 4.31
C ALA A 162 -16.13 -5.77 5.19
N ILE A 163 -16.61 -4.68 4.59
CA ILE A 163 -17.20 -3.55 5.30
C ILE A 163 -18.72 -3.69 5.33
N GLN A 164 -19.28 -3.69 6.54
CA GLN A 164 -20.71 -3.91 6.74
C GLN A 164 -21.54 -2.68 6.35
N ASP A 165 -21.07 -1.48 6.72
CA ASP A 165 -21.74 -0.22 6.45
C ASP A 165 -20.74 0.85 6.00
N LEU A 166 -20.60 1.00 4.67
CA LEU A 166 -19.74 2.01 4.07
C LEU A 166 -20.16 3.44 4.45
N LYS A 167 -21.44 3.71 4.68
CA LYS A 167 -21.91 5.05 5.07
C LYS A 167 -21.50 5.37 6.51
N MET A 168 -21.58 4.39 7.41
CA MET A 168 -21.08 4.56 8.78
C MET A 168 -19.56 4.78 8.78
N ALA A 169 -18.82 4.01 7.99
CA ALA A 169 -17.39 4.19 7.82
C ALA A 169 -17.04 5.60 7.28
N GLN A 170 -17.76 6.07 6.26
CA GLN A 170 -17.64 7.43 5.74
C GLN A 170 -17.86 8.48 6.83
N ASN A 171 -18.94 8.37 7.59
CA ASN A 171 -19.22 9.32 8.68
C ASN A 171 -18.10 9.39 9.73
N ASN A 172 -17.53 8.24 10.10
CA ASN A 172 -16.41 8.17 11.05
C ASN A 172 -15.13 8.79 10.47
N LEU A 173 -14.86 8.52 9.20
CA LEU A 173 -13.74 9.10 8.47
C LEU A 173 -13.89 10.62 8.30
N THR A 174 -15.08 11.12 7.96
CA THR A 174 -15.34 12.57 7.82
C THR A 174 -15.07 13.32 9.13
N LYS A 175 -15.41 12.72 10.28
CA LYS A 175 -15.10 13.29 11.60
C LYS A 175 -13.59 13.33 11.87
N SER A 176 -12.86 12.31 11.44
CA SER A 176 -11.43 12.16 11.72
C SER A 176 -10.54 12.92 10.73
N LEU A 177 -11.02 13.11 9.50
CA LEU A 177 -10.35 13.78 8.39
C LEU A 177 -11.25 14.90 7.84
N PRO A 178 -11.50 15.98 8.60
CA PRO A 178 -12.48 17.01 8.24
C PRO A 178 -12.15 17.77 6.95
N ASN A 179 -10.89 17.75 6.53
CA ASN A 179 -10.40 18.41 5.31
C ASN A 179 -10.27 17.44 4.11
N CYS A 180 -10.73 16.20 4.25
CA CYS A 180 -10.69 15.18 3.22
C CYS A 180 -12.10 14.96 2.65
N GLN A 181 -12.24 15.09 1.33
CA GLN A 181 -13.44 14.69 0.61
C GLN A 181 -13.47 13.18 0.51
N ILE A 182 -14.47 12.55 1.11
CA ILE A 182 -14.65 11.09 1.09
C ILE A 182 -15.78 10.75 0.12
N ILE A 183 -15.44 10.00 -0.93
CA ILE A 183 -16.33 9.62 -2.03
C ILE A 183 -16.55 8.11 -1.96
N ILE A 184 -17.81 7.68 -2.00
CA ILE A 184 -18.19 6.26 -2.11
C ILE A 184 -18.83 6.05 -3.48
N GLU A 185 -18.36 5.02 -4.19
CA GLU A 185 -18.86 4.60 -5.52
C GLU A 185 -19.38 3.15 -5.50
#